data_AF-A0A841RI49-F1
#
_entry.id   AF-A0A841RI49-F1
#
_cell.length_a   1.000
_cell.length_b   1.000
_cell.length_c   1.000
_cell.angle_alpha   90.00
_cell.angle_beta   90.00
_cell.angle_gamma   90.00
#
_symmetry.space_group_name_H-M   'P 1'
#
loop_
_entity.id
_entity.type
_entity.pdbx_description
1 polymer ?
#
loop_
_entity_poly.entity_id
_entity_poly.type
_entity_poly.pdbx_seq_one_letter_code
_entity_poly.pdbx_strand_id
1 'polypeptide(L)'
;MGVWIRIAELLLGIIFLGAGLNGYVVLLGFEAFAPTSPAAMEFLSSGYFLALEKGVEIIGGILLLIRRFVPLALIVLASIIVNILAFRCVHEEKPY
;
A
#
# COMPACT_ATOMS: atom_id res chain seq x y z
N MET A 1 12.73 13.22 -20.08
CA MET A 1 11.65 13.32 -19.08
C MET A 1 10.82 12.05 -18.97
N GLY A 2 10.32 11.48 -20.08
CA GLY A 2 9.39 10.33 -20.05
C GLY A 2 9.95 9.06 -19.38
N VAL A 3 11.22 8.71 -19.59
CA VAL A 3 11.82 7.50 -18.99
C VAL A 3 11.78 7.53 -17.46
N TRP A 4 12.13 8.67 -16.84
CA TRP A 4 12.10 8.83 -15.39
C TRP A 4 10.70 8.69 -14.80
N ILE A 5 9.68 9.26 -15.47
CA ILE A 5 8.28 9.11 -15.06
C ILE A 5 7.89 7.63 -15.09
N ARG A 6 8.32 6.88 -16.12
CA ARG A 6 8.00 5.46 -16.25
C ARG A 6 8.65 4.63 -15.16
N ILE A 7 9.90 4.92 -14.86
CA ILE A 7 10.61 4.26 -13.75
C ILE A 7 9.87 4.52 -12.44
N ALA A 8 9.48 5.77 -12.16
CA ALA A 8 8.74 6.11 -10.96
C ALA A 8 7.38 5.39 -10.87
N GLU A 9 6.62 5.35 -11.97
CA GLU A 9 5.34 4.63 -12.04
C GLU A 9 5.53 3.12 -11.80
N LEU A 10 6.56 2.51 -12.40
CA LEU A 10 6.87 1.10 -12.22
C LEU A 10 7.26 0.79 -10.77
N LEU A 11 8.15 1.58 -10.19
CA LEU A 11 8.57 1.40 -8.80
C LEU A 11 7.38 1.54 -7.84
N LEU A 12 6.59 2.61 -7.99
CA LEU A 12 5.42 2.85 -7.15
C LEU A 12 4.39 1.72 -7.29
N GLY A 13 4.12 1.29 -8.53
CA GLY A 13 3.18 0.22 -8.82
C GLY A 13 3.61 -1.12 -8.24
N ILE A 14 4.90 -1.48 -8.34
CA ILE A 14 5.45 -2.70 -7.77
C ILE A 14 5.37 -2.68 -6.24
N ILE A 15 5.72 -1.54 -5.61
CA ILE A 15 5.69 -1.39 -4.15
C ILE A 15 4.27 -1.62 -3.62
N PHE A 16 3.28 -0.94 -4.20
CA PHE A 16 1.89 -1.06 -3.75
C PHE A 16 1.26 -2.41 -4.09
N LEU A 17 1.58 -2.98 -5.26
CA LEU A 17 1.14 -4.33 -5.57
C LEU A 17 1.71 -5.36 -4.58
N GLY A 18 3.00 -5.27 -4.26
CA GLY A 18 3.64 -6.13 -3.28
C GLY A 18 3.07 -5.98 -1.87
N ALA A 19 2.85 -4.73 -1.43
CA ALA A 19 2.25 -4.44 -0.12
C ALA A 19 0.81 -4.99 -0.01
N GLY A 20 0.01 -4.80 -1.06
CA GLY A 20 -1.36 -5.30 -1.10
C GLY A 20 -1.41 -6.83 -1.09
N LEU A 21 -0.57 -7.49 -1.88
CA LEU A 21 -0.45 -8.95 -1.86
C LEU A 21 0.00 -9.47 -0.49
N ASN A 22 0.97 -8.82 0.17
CA ASN A 22 1.39 -9.16 1.52
C ASN A 22 0.25 -9.04 2.52
N GLY A 23 -0.54 -7.98 2.42
CA GLY A 23 -1.73 -7.80 3.27
C GLY A 23 -2.80 -8.87 3.06
N TYR A 24 -3.01 -9.33 1.82
CA TYR A 24 -3.93 -10.45 1.56
C TYR A 24 -3.39 -11.79 2.07
N VAL A 25 -2.07 -12.03 2.03
CA VAL A 25 -1.46 -13.20 2.68
C VAL A 25 -1.78 -13.21 4.18
N VAL A 26 -1.63 -12.06 4.85
CA VAL A 26 -1.98 -11.92 6.28
C VAL A 26 -3.49 -12.05 6.51
N LEU A 27 -4.32 -11.46 5.65
CA LEU A 27 -5.78 -11.56 5.71
C LEU A 27 -6.27 -13.02 5.66
N LEU A 28 -5.57 -13.85 4.90
CA LEU A 28 -5.84 -15.29 4.76
C LEU A 28 -5.30 -16.13 5.94
N GLY A 29 -4.65 -15.50 6.93
CA GLY A 29 -4.13 -16.16 8.12
C GLY A 29 -2.71 -16.73 7.98
N PHE A 30 -1.99 -16.37 6.92
CA PHE A 30 -0.59 -16.74 6.75
C PHE A 30 0.36 -15.69 7.31
N GLU A 31 1.62 -16.07 7.53
CA GLU A 31 2.67 -15.13 7.90
C GLU A 31 2.99 -14.17 6.75
N ALA A 32 3.23 -12.90 7.10
CA ALA A 32 3.65 -11.89 6.13
C ALA A 32 5.00 -12.26 5.51
N PHE A 33 5.12 -12.16 4.19
CA PHE A 33 6.38 -12.40 3.47
C PHE A 33 7.25 -11.13 3.37
N ALA A 34 6.69 -9.97 3.70
CA ALA A 34 7.39 -8.70 3.78
C ALA A 34 7.14 -8.03 5.15
N PRO A 35 8.07 -7.17 5.63
CA PRO A 35 7.96 -6.55 6.94
C PRO A 35 6.64 -5.79 7.15
N THR A 36 6.01 -5.99 8.31
CA THR A 36 4.81 -5.29 8.75
C THR A 36 5.08 -4.58 10.09
N SER A 37 4.29 -3.55 10.40
CA SER A 37 4.32 -2.89 11.71
C SER A 37 3.26 -3.51 12.61
N PRO A 38 3.58 -3.97 13.84
CA PRO A 38 2.60 -4.49 14.77
C PRO A 38 1.47 -3.50 15.06
N ALA A 39 1.81 -2.22 15.27
CA ALA A 39 0.83 -1.16 15.50
C ALA A 39 -0.07 -0.94 14.28
N ALA A 40 0.47 -1.00 13.06
CA ALA A 40 -0.32 -0.88 11.84
C ALA A 40 -1.25 -2.10 11.66
N MET A 41 -0.78 -3.30 11.99
CA MET A 41 -1.59 -4.51 11.92
C MET A 41 -2.73 -4.52 12.94
N GLU A 42 -2.50 -3.97 14.13
CA GLU A 42 -3.56 -3.77 15.12
C GLU A 42 -4.59 -2.73 14.65
N PHE A 43 -4.13 -1.61 14.08
CA PHE A 43 -5.00 -0.59 13.50
C PHE A 43 -5.85 -1.13 12.33
N LEU A 44 -5.27 -2.00 11.50
CA LEU A 44 -5.93 -2.67 10.38
C LEU A 44 -6.65 -3.96 10.77
N SER A 45 -6.72 -4.30 12.07
CA SER A 45 -7.17 -5.62 12.55
C SER A 45 -8.58 -6.02 12.12
N SER A 46 -9.43 -5.06 11.73
CA SER A 46 -10.72 -5.41 11.14
C SER A 46 -10.49 -6.03 9.75
N GLY A 47 -10.94 -7.28 9.56
CA GLY A 47 -10.78 -7.99 8.28
C GLY A 47 -11.35 -7.22 7.08
N TYR A 48 -12.41 -6.44 7.29
CA TYR A 48 -12.94 -5.54 6.26
C TYR A 48 -11.98 -4.42 5.89
N PHE A 49 -11.40 -3.71 6.87
CA PHE A 49 -10.55 -2.57 6.59
C PHE A 49 -9.21 -2.99 5.97
N LEU A 50 -8.61 -4.08 6.46
CA LEU A 50 -7.43 -4.67 5.84
C LEU A 50 -7.71 -5.09 4.38
N ALA A 51 -8.82 -5.78 4.13
CA ALA A 51 -9.20 -6.18 2.78
C ALA A 51 -9.43 -4.97 1.86
N LEU A 52 -10.09 -3.92 2.37
CA LEU A 52 -10.35 -2.71 1.62
C LEU A 52 -9.06 -1.98 1.26
N GLU A 53 -8.21 -1.67 2.24
CA GLU A 53 -6.97 -0.94 2.02
C GLU A 53 -6.07 -1.69 1.03
N LYS A 54 -5.84 -2.98 1.27
CA LYS A 54 -4.96 -3.81 0.44
C LYS A 54 -5.55 -4.08 -0.95
N GLY A 55 -6.87 -4.17 -1.06
CA GLY A 55 -7.55 -4.25 -2.35
C GLY A 55 -7.33 -2.99 -3.19
N VAL A 56 -7.40 -1.81 -2.56
CA VAL A 56 -7.12 -0.54 -3.22
C VAL A 56 -5.64 -0.43 -3.64
N GLU A 57 -4.70 -0.90 -2.82
CA GLU A 57 -3.27 -0.96 -3.18
C GLU A 57 -3.03 -1.85 -4.40
N ILE A 58 -3.63 -3.05 -4.46
CA ILE A 58 -3.51 -3.97 -5.60
C ILE A 58 -4.09 -3.34 -6.87
N ILE A 59 -5.32 -2.82 -6.81
CA ILE A 59 -5.98 -2.24 -7.98
C ILE A 59 -5.19 -1.01 -8.47
N GLY A 60 -4.80 -0.12 -7.56
CA GLY A 60 -4.01 1.07 -7.88
C GLY A 60 -2.64 0.71 -8.47
N GLY A 61 -1.96 -0.27 -7.89
CA GLY A 61 -0.67 -0.79 -8.38
C GLY A 61 -0.79 -1.36 -9.79
N ILE A 62 -1.76 -2.25 -10.03
CA ILE A 62 -2.00 -2.84 -11.36
C ILE A 62 -2.30 -1.75 -12.39
N LEU A 63 -3.23 -0.84 -12.09
CA LEU A 63 -3.60 0.26 -12.97
C LEU A 63 -2.39 1.11 -13.34
N LEU A 64 -1.50 1.38 -12.39
CA LEU A 64 -0.28 2.16 -12.63
C LEU A 64 0.72 1.39 -13.52
N LEU A 65 0.92 0.09 -13.27
CA LEU A 65 1.83 -0.77 -14.04
C LEU A 65 1.39 -0.93 -15.50
N ILE A 66 0.11 -1.15 -15.76
CA ILE A 66 -0.45 -1.23 -17.12
C ILE A 66 -0.73 0.15 -17.74
N ARG A 67 -0.47 1.22 -16.98
CA ARG A 67 -0.74 2.62 -17.31
C ARG A 67 -2.18 2.97 -17.64
N ARG A 68 -3.14 2.27 -17.06
CA ARG A 68 -4.56 2.55 -17.27
C ARG A 68 -5.03 3.50 -16.18
N PHE A 69 -5.65 4.60 -16.56
CA PHE A 69 -6.16 5.62 -15.61
C PHE A 69 -5.07 6.19 -14.67
N VAL A 70 -3.87 6.48 -15.18
CA VAL A 70 -2.72 6.94 -14.37
C VAL A 70 -3.08 8.05 -13.37
N PRO A 71 -3.77 9.15 -13.74
CA PRO A 71 -4.11 10.20 -12.77
C PRO A 71 -4.97 9.69 -11.61
N LEU A 72 -5.94 8.82 -11.90
CA LEU A 72 -6.81 8.22 -10.89
C LEU A 72 -6.02 7.29 -9.97
N ALA A 73 -5.18 6.41 -10.54
CA ALA A 73 -4.33 5.51 -9.76
C ALA A 73 -3.41 6.30 -8.81
N LEU A 74 -2.81 7.39 -9.30
CA LEU A 74 -1.96 8.25 -8.46
C LEU A 74 -2.74 8.96 -7.34
N ILE A 75 -3.95 9.47 -7.61
CA ILE A 75 -4.78 10.12 -6.57
C ILE A 75 -5.17 9.11 -5.47
N VAL A 76 -5.56 7.90 -5.88
CA VAL A 76 -5.96 6.84 -4.95
C VAL A 76 -4.76 6.36 -4.13
N LEU A 77 -3.61 6.10 -4.75
CA LEU A 77 -2.41 5.70 -4.02
C LEU A 77 -1.89 6.85 -3.14
N ALA A 78 -2.03 8.11 -3.56
CA ALA A 78 -1.64 9.26 -2.74
C ALA A 78 -2.44 9.36 -1.44
N SER A 79 -3.74 9.04 -1.45
CA SER A 79 -4.52 9.03 -0.20
C SER A 79 -4.02 7.96 0.77
N ILE A 80 -3.60 6.80 0.28
CA ILE A 80 -2.97 5.74 1.09
C ILE A 80 -1.63 6.22 1.64
N ILE A 81 -0.79 6.86 0.82
CA ILE A 81 0.49 7.42 1.27
C ILE A 81 0.27 8.44 2.39
N VAL A 82 -0.69 9.36 2.23
CA VAL A 82 -1.02 10.35 3.26
C VAL A 82 -1.49 9.67 4.54
N ASN A 83 -2.29 8.60 4.44
CA ASN A 83 -2.70 7.81 5.61
C ASN A 83 -1.50 7.16 6.31
N ILE A 84 -0.61 6.51 5.56
CA ILE A 84 0.62 5.91 6.10
C ILE A 84 1.47 6.95 6.83
N LEU A 85 1.66 8.14 6.23
CA LEU A 85 2.45 9.21 6.84
C LEU A 85 1.77 9.76 8.10
N ALA A 86 0.45 9.96 8.07
CA ALA A 86 -0.30 10.40 9.25
C ALA A 86 -0.24 9.37 10.38
N PHE A 87 -0.39 8.07 10.07
CA PHE A 87 -0.25 6.98 11.01
C PHE A 87 1.13 6.99 11.68
N ARG A 88 2.20 7.14 10.87
CA ARG A 88 3.58 7.26 11.37
C ARG A 88 3.75 8.46 12.28
N CYS A 89 3.34 9.66 11.87
CA CYS A 89 3.48 10.85 12.70
C CYS A 89 2.79 10.72 14.07
N VAL A 90 1.68 9.97 14.16
CA VAL A 90 0.96 9.75 15.43
C VAL A 90 1.58 8.62 16.26
N HIS A 91 2.14 7.58 15.63
CA HIS A 91 2.62 6.38 16.32
C HIS A 91 4.15 6.29 16.44
N GLU A 92 4.92 7.23 15.88
CA GLU A 92 6.39 7.29 15.95
C GLU A 92 6.94 7.64 17.36
N GLU A 93 6.11 7.78 18.40
CA GLU A 93 6.56 8.11 19.76
C GLU A 93 7.03 6.92 20.63
N LYS A 94 7.05 5.67 20.16
CA LYS A 94 7.60 4.56 20.96
C LYS A 94 8.79 3.87 20.29
N PRO A 95 10.03 4.20 20.70
CA PRO A 95 11.18 3.38 20.33
C PRO A 95 10.98 2.01 20.99
N TYR A 96 11.00 0.96 20.17
CA TYR A 96 11.30 -0.38 20.65
C TYR A 96 12.76 -0.44 21.11
#